data_AF-A0A2D5GX38-F1
#
_entry.id   AF-A0A2D5GX38-F1
#
_cell.length_a   1.000
_cell.length_b   1.000
_cell.length_c   1.000
_cell.angle_alpha   90.00
_cell.angle_beta   90.00
_cell.angle_gamma   90.00
#
_symmetry.space_group_name_H-M   'P 1'
#
loop_
_entity.id
_entity.type
_entity.pdbx_description
1 polymer ?
#
loop_
_entity_poly.entity_id
_entity_poly.type
_entity_poly.pdbx_seq_one_letter_code
_entity_poly.pdbx_strand_id
1 'polypeptide(L)'
;MYTKTIKDTEHRIYNNIDEFKEHEGAGSVCSDWRSAKEGDWALTDDGQVLGILKRAVIKSTQYNKKTPYVRTLLGTYYVTKDYKLEGGPPKNIYTFGGGRGNKQYLTHRERMFAKLVASGMEPPQAYMRAFPTNSKDYAIKRSKLFLRQKRIRTLINKEIELLLDDIGITKVYLLEAAKTIVDKTGSRDSDKLRAIETLMKIAGLLSTEKKTDTIAMFQEFTGFSKEQLKGLETGMIEAPKDGNSKS
;
A
#
# COMPACT_ATOMS: atom_id res chain seq x y z
N MET A 1 2.91 -16.92 1.00
CA MET A 1 3.61 -17.93 0.21
C MET A 1 3.82 -17.44 -1.21
N TYR A 2 5.04 -17.57 -1.74
CA TYR A 2 5.35 -17.43 -3.17
C TYR A 2 5.97 -18.73 -3.67
N THR A 3 5.51 -19.25 -4.81
CA THR A 3 6.01 -20.50 -5.39
C THR A 3 6.55 -20.27 -6.80
N LYS A 4 7.62 -20.99 -7.14
CA LYS A 4 8.23 -20.96 -8.47
C LYS A 4 8.86 -22.29 -8.81
N THR A 5 8.49 -22.85 -9.95
CA THR A 5 9.09 -24.07 -10.48
C THR A 5 10.38 -23.76 -11.21
N ILE A 6 11.45 -24.47 -10.89
CA ILE A 6 12.76 -24.38 -11.56
C ILE A 6 13.21 -25.80 -11.86
N LYS A 7 13.41 -26.12 -13.15
CA LYS A 7 13.83 -27.47 -13.60
C LYS A 7 12.99 -28.59 -12.96
N ASP A 8 11.68 -28.46 -13.07
CA ASP A 8 10.68 -29.41 -12.57
C ASP A 8 10.63 -29.60 -11.04
N THR A 9 11.41 -28.84 -10.28
CA THR A 9 11.32 -28.76 -8.82
C THR A 9 10.56 -27.50 -8.39
N GLU A 10 9.53 -27.66 -7.56
CA GLU A 10 8.80 -26.54 -6.97
C GLU A 10 9.60 -25.95 -5.79
N HIS A 11 9.90 -24.65 -5.84
CA HIS A 11 10.55 -23.94 -4.75
C HIS A 11 9.61 -22.89 -4.17
N ARG A 12 9.72 -22.67 -2.85
CA ARG A 12 8.77 -21.86 -2.08
C ARG A 12 9.48 -20.81 -1.23
N ILE A 13 8.84 -19.66 -1.07
CA ILE A 13 9.18 -18.63 -0.08
C ILE A 13 7.99 -18.50 0.88
N TYR A 14 8.28 -18.67 2.17
CA TYR A 14 7.35 -18.47 3.26
C TYR A 14 7.55 -17.09 3.87
N ASN A 15 6.48 -16.43 4.29
CA ASN A 15 6.56 -15.08 4.81
C ASN A 15 7.19 -15.02 6.21
N ASN A 16 7.07 -16.10 6.99
CA ASN A 16 7.58 -16.21 8.36
C ASN A 16 7.83 -17.69 8.72
N ILE A 17 8.42 -17.90 9.90
CA ILE A 17 8.70 -19.24 10.45
C ILE A 17 7.40 -20.01 10.75
N ASP A 18 6.32 -19.32 11.11
CA ASP A 18 5.06 -19.97 11.47
C ASP A 18 4.37 -20.59 10.24
N GLU A 19 4.30 -19.85 9.12
CA GLU A 19 3.79 -20.33 7.83
C GLU A 19 4.69 -21.46 7.28
N PHE A 20 6.01 -21.37 7.50
CA PHE A 20 6.92 -22.47 7.20
C PHE A 20 6.60 -23.72 8.03
N LYS A 21 6.37 -23.57 9.34
CA LYS A 21 6.05 -24.68 10.24
C LYS A 21 4.70 -25.34 9.92
N GLU A 22 3.74 -24.56 9.47
CA GLU A 22 2.42 -25.07 9.08
C GLU A 22 2.48 -25.91 7.80
N HIS A 23 3.31 -25.51 6.84
CA HIS A 23 3.41 -26.20 5.54
C HIS A 23 4.46 -27.30 5.47
N GLU A 24 5.65 -27.07 6.04
CA GLU A 24 6.81 -27.97 5.96
C GLU A 24 7.07 -28.72 7.29
N GLY A 25 6.34 -28.37 8.35
CA GLY A 25 6.51 -28.98 9.68
C GLY A 25 7.68 -28.41 10.49
N ALA A 26 8.20 -29.18 11.46
CA ALA A 26 9.29 -28.77 12.35
C ALA A 26 10.70 -28.83 11.69
N GLY A 27 10.81 -28.45 10.41
CA GLY A 27 12.08 -28.43 9.69
C GLY A 27 13.09 -27.46 10.33
N SER A 28 14.38 -27.81 10.29
CA SER A 28 15.44 -26.95 10.79
C SER A 28 15.65 -25.76 9.85
N VAL A 29 15.37 -24.54 10.34
CA VAL A 29 15.65 -23.30 9.62
C VAL A 29 16.93 -22.68 10.16
N CYS A 30 17.89 -22.40 9.29
CA CYS A 30 19.10 -21.68 9.64
C CYS A 30 18.75 -20.21 9.94
N SER A 31 19.13 -19.71 11.12
CA SER A 31 18.85 -18.34 11.54
C SER A 31 19.58 -17.28 10.71
N ASP A 32 20.73 -17.63 10.13
CA ASP A 32 21.50 -16.75 9.24
C ASP A 32 21.75 -17.43 7.89
N TRP A 33 21.13 -16.91 6.84
CA TRP A 33 21.30 -17.38 5.48
C TRP A 33 22.74 -17.40 4.98
N ARG A 34 23.64 -16.60 5.59
CA ARG A 34 25.07 -16.59 5.27
C ARG A 34 25.77 -17.88 5.67
N SER A 35 25.20 -18.63 6.61
CA SER A 35 25.75 -19.88 7.13
C SER A 35 25.07 -21.13 6.54
N ALA A 36 23.88 -20.98 5.96
CA ALA A 36 23.07 -22.07 5.39
C ALA A 36 23.74 -22.79 4.19
N LYS A 37 23.64 -24.11 4.12
CA LYS A 37 24.19 -24.91 3.01
C LYS A 37 23.20 -24.97 1.85
N GLU A 38 23.67 -25.47 0.71
CA GLU A 38 22.81 -25.76 -0.44
C GLU A 38 21.74 -26.81 -0.05
N GLY A 39 20.48 -26.51 -0.32
CA GLY A 39 19.33 -27.32 0.09
C GLY A 39 18.71 -26.94 1.45
N ASP A 40 19.43 -26.18 2.29
CA ASP A 40 18.91 -25.79 3.61
C ASP A 40 17.86 -24.67 3.49
N TRP A 41 16.93 -24.64 4.44
CA TRP A 41 16.04 -23.51 4.68
C TRP A 41 16.75 -22.46 5.54
N ALA A 42 16.60 -21.19 5.18
CA ALA A 42 17.22 -20.07 5.88
C ALA A 42 16.26 -18.90 6.09
N LEU A 43 16.49 -18.19 7.20
CA LEU A 43 15.80 -16.95 7.53
C LEU A 43 16.50 -15.77 6.82
N THR A 44 15.70 -14.96 6.13
CA THR A 44 16.15 -13.74 5.46
C THR A 44 16.20 -12.55 6.42
N ASP A 45 16.87 -11.46 6.03
CA ASP A 45 17.02 -10.27 6.89
C ASP A 45 15.66 -9.56 7.14
N ASP A 46 14.67 -9.76 6.27
CA ASP A 46 13.29 -9.27 6.42
C ASP A 46 12.33 -10.26 7.11
N GLY A 47 12.81 -11.45 7.49
CA GLY A 47 12.06 -12.44 8.27
C GLY A 47 11.27 -13.48 7.46
N GLN A 48 11.51 -13.55 6.15
CA GLN A 48 11.00 -14.62 5.28
C GLN A 48 11.84 -15.90 5.45
N VAL A 49 11.27 -17.05 5.10
CA VAL A 49 11.98 -18.33 5.08
C VAL A 49 12.04 -18.84 3.64
N LEU A 50 13.23 -19.18 3.16
CA LEU A 50 13.45 -19.67 1.81
C LEU A 50 14.52 -20.76 1.77
N GLY A 51 14.51 -21.56 0.69
CA GLY A 51 15.54 -22.56 0.43
C GLY A 51 16.75 -21.98 -0.30
N ILE A 52 17.95 -22.39 0.10
CA ILE A 52 19.19 -22.08 -0.63
C ILE A 52 19.29 -22.99 -1.85
N LEU A 53 19.12 -22.43 -3.05
CA LEU A 53 19.13 -23.17 -4.32
C LEU A 53 20.55 -23.56 -4.75
N LYS A 54 21.53 -22.69 -4.46
CA LYS A 54 22.94 -22.95 -4.78
C LYS A 54 23.85 -22.19 -3.83
N ARG A 55 24.95 -22.79 -3.42
CA ARG A 55 26.04 -22.09 -2.72
C ARG A 55 27.37 -22.37 -3.41
N ALA A 56 28.09 -21.32 -3.79
CA ALA A 56 29.37 -21.46 -4.49
C ALA A 56 30.30 -20.28 -4.19
N VAL A 57 31.54 -20.39 -4.65
CA VAL A 57 32.57 -19.35 -4.44
C VAL A 57 33.00 -18.82 -5.79
N ILE A 58 32.93 -17.50 -5.98
CA ILE A 58 33.49 -16.85 -7.16
C ILE A 58 34.93 -16.41 -6.86
N LYS A 59 35.83 -16.62 -7.81
CA LYS A 59 37.19 -16.11 -7.73
C LYS A 59 37.28 -14.87 -8.62
N SER A 60 37.64 -13.73 -8.05
CA SER A 60 38.02 -12.56 -8.83
C SER A 60 39.50 -12.62 -9.13
N THR A 61 39.85 -12.79 -10.40
CA THR A 61 41.25 -12.77 -10.86
C THR A 61 41.89 -11.40 -10.62
N GLN A 62 41.13 -10.32 -10.81
CA GLN A 62 41.61 -8.94 -10.64
C GLN A 62 42.00 -8.61 -9.19
N TYR A 63 41.23 -9.08 -8.22
CA TYR A 63 41.47 -8.80 -6.80
C TYR A 63 42.06 -9.98 -6.02
N ASN A 64 42.41 -11.08 -6.72
CA ASN A 64 42.80 -12.38 -6.15
C ASN A 64 41.94 -12.83 -4.95
N LYS A 65 40.65 -12.50 -4.98
CA LYS A 65 39.73 -12.66 -3.86
C LYS A 65 38.73 -13.76 -4.15
N LYS A 66 38.53 -14.64 -3.18
CA LYS A 66 37.49 -15.67 -3.20
C LYS A 66 36.29 -15.16 -2.41
N THR A 67 35.16 -14.97 -3.07
CA THR A 67 33.93 -14.46 -2.43
C THR A 67 32.83 -15.51 -2.52
N PRO A 68 32.30 -16.01 -1.40
CA PRO A 68 31.14 -16.89 -1.41
C PRO A 68 29.88 -16.15 -1.86
N TYR A 69 29.00 -16.85 -2.56
CA TYR A 69 27.68 -16.38 -2.95
C TYR A 69 26.64 -17.48 -2.77
N VAL A 70 25.39 -17.06 -2.61
CA VAL A 70 24.23 -17.94 -2.60
C VAL A 70 23.26 -17.51 -3.69
N ARG A 71 22.53 -18.48 -4.23
CA ARG A 71 21.38 -18.27 -5.10
C ARG A 71 20.14 -18.74 -4.38
N THR A 72 19.13 -17.90 -4.37
CA THR A 72 17.84 -18.16 -3.75
C THR A 72 16.73 -17.70 -4.71
N LEU A 73 15.47 -17.91 -4.32
CA LEU A 73 14.35 -17.34 -5.07
C LEU A 73 14.30 -15.80 -5.04
N LEU A 74 15.00 -15.16 -4.09
CA LEU A 74 15.17 -13.70 -4.04
C LEU A 74 16.32 -13.20 -4.92
N GLY A 75 17.11 -14.09 -5.52
CA GLY A 75 18.20 -13.74 -6.43
C GLY A 75 19.55 -14.30 -6.02
N THR A 76 20.61 -13.82 -6.67
CA THR A 76 21.98 -14.21 -6.36
C THR A 76 22.66 -13.09 -5.57
N TYR A 77 23.17 -13.40 -4.38
CA TYR A 77 23.79 -12.45 -3.45
C TYR A 77 25.13 -12.95 -2.94
N TYR A 78 26.05 -12.02 -2.70
CA TYR A 78 27.31 -12.33 -2.04
C TYR A 78 27.09 -12.56 -0.55
N VAL A 79 27.78 -13.55 0.00
CA VAL A 79 27.80 -13.84 1.43
C VAL A 79 28.82 -12.92 2.10
N THR A 80 28.53 -11.62 2.12
CA THR A 80 29.29 -10.62 2.88
C THR A 80 28.36 -9.83 3.79
N LYS A 81 28.93 -9.06 4.72
CA LYS A 81 28.17 -8.24 5.68
C LYS A 81 27.41 -7.09 5.01
N ASP A 82 27.85 -6.67 3.82
CA ASP A 82 27.31 -5.51 3.11
C ASP A 82 25.98 -5.81 2.39
N TYR A 83 25.72 -7.08 2.09
CA TYR A 83 24.50 -7.50 1.40
C TYR A 83 23.46 -7.98 2.38
N LYS A 84 22.22 -7.53 2.17
CA LYS A 84 21.03 -8.03 2.84
C LYS A 84 20.20 -8.83 1.86
N LEU A 85 19.70 -9.97 2.32
CA LEU A 85 18.74 -10.79 1.62
C LEU A 85 17.35 -10.36 2.11
N GLU A 86 16.71 -9.47 1.36
CA GLU A 86 15.40 -8.90 1.70
C GLU A 86 14.59 -8.63 0.42
N GLY A 87 13.27 -8.56 0.56
CA GLY A 87 12.36 -8.09 -0.49
C GLY A 87 11.66 -9.20 -1.25
N GLY A 88 11.64 -9.06 -2.58
CA GLY A 88 10.81 -9.89 -3.47
C GLY A 88 11.61 -10.60 -4.55
N PRO A 89 11.07 -11.70 -5.11
CA PRO A 89 11.73 -12.47 -6.16
C PRO A 89 11.99 -11.60 -7.40
N PRO A 90 13.23 -11.57 -7.92
CA PRO A 90 13.60 -10.79 -9.09
C PRO A 90 13.03 -11.39 -10.36
N LYS A 91 12.97 -10.58 -11.43
CA LYS A 91 12.68 -11.08 -12.79
C LYS A 91 13.61 -12.25 -13.15
N ASN A 92 14.89 -12.12 -12.80
CA ASN A 92 15.90 -13.14 -13.02
C ASN A 92 16.70 -13.39 -11.73
N ILE A 93 16.62 -14.62 -11.21
CA ILE A 93 17.34 -15.04 -9.99
C ILE A 93 18.84 -15.29 -10.23
N TYR A 94 19.25 -15.45 -11.49
CA TYR A 94 20.63 -15.76 -11.88
C TYR A 94 21.53 -14.51 -11.92
N THR A 95 20.93 -13.31 -11.86
CA THR A 95 21.67 -12.04 -11.86
C THR A 95 22.07 -11.66 -10.44
N PHE A 96 23.32 -11.24 -10.27
CA PHE A 96 23.82 -10.72 -9.00
C PHE A 96 23.15 -9.40 -8.64
N GLY A 97 22.75 -9.26 -7.37
CA GLY A 97 22.26 -8.00 -6.81
C GLY A 97 20.81 -7.65 -7.16
N GLY A 98 19.98 -8.63 -7.53
CA GLY A 98 18.53 -8.47 -7.72
C GLY A 98 18.19 -7.33 -8.67
N GLY A 99 18.18 -7.62 -9.98
CA GLY A 99 18.13 -6.63 -11.06
C GLY A 99 17.28 -5.37 -10.80
N ARG A 100 17.76 -4.21 -11.29
CA ARG A 100 17.05 -2.92 -11.23
C ARG A 100 15.61 -3.10 -11.75
N GLY A 101 14.62 -3.14 -10.84
CA GLY A 101 13.22 -3.38 -11.19
C GLY A 101 12.53 -4.54 -10.47
N ASN A 102 13.09 -5.08 -9.39
CA ASN A 102 12.35 -6.01 -8.54
C ASN A 102 11.07 -5.33 -8.02
N LYS A 103 9.91 -5.95 -8.31
CA LYS A 103 8.63 -5.58 -7.72
C LYS A 103 8.77 -5.83 -6.22
N GLN A 104 8.88 -4.77 -5.42
CA GLN A 104 9.01 -4.89 -3.97
C GLN A 104 7.82 -5.70 -3.46
N TYR A 105 8.09 -6.92 -2.99
CA TYR A 105 7.05 -7.76 -2.40
C TYR A 105 6.66 -7.14 -1.06
N LEU A 106 5.36 -7.13 -0.77
CA LEU A 106 4.87 -6.57 0.47
C LEU A 106 5.21 -7.55 1.60
N THR A 107 6.06 -7.11 2.51
CA THR A 107 6.49 -7.98 3.62
C THR A 107 5.32 -8.19 4.60
N HIS A 108 5.35 -9.30 5.33
CA HIS A 108 4.35 -9.54 6.39
C HIS A 108 4.36 -8.41 7.44
N ARG A 109 5.55 -7.93 7.81
CA ARG A 109 5.71 -6.81 8.74
C ARG A 109 5.08 -5.52 8.21
N GLU A 110 5.19 -5.25 6.91
CA GLU A 110 4.52 -4.10 6.29
C GLU A 110 3.00 -4.23 6.31
N ARG A 111 2.47 -5.44 6.08
CA ARG A 111 1.02 -5.72 6.23
C ARG A 111 0.56 -5.56 7.68
N MET A 112 1.31 -6.11 8.63
CA MET A 112 1.03 -5.97 10.06
C MET A 112 1.06 -4.50 10.49
N PHE A 113 2.07 -3.75 10.05
CA PHE A 113 2.14 -2.31 10.26
C PHE A 113 0.91 -1.60 9.70
N ALA A 114 0.53 -1.89 8.45
CA ALA A 114 -0.64 -1.29 7.81
C ALA A 114 -1.94 -1.62 8.56
N LYS A 115 -2.15 -2.88 8.95
CA LYS A 115 -3.33 -3.32 9.72
C LYS A 115 -3.43 -2.61 11.07
N LEU A 116 -2.32 -2.50 11.79
CA LEU A 116 -2.26 -1.82 13.09
C LEU A 116 -2.60 -0.33 12.95
N VAL A 117 -2.03 0.34 11.94
CA VAL A 117 -2.32 1.77 11.68
C VAL A 117 -3.77 1.96 11.23
N ALA A 118 -4.29 1.11 10.35
CA ALA A 118 -5.69 1.14 9.91
C ALA A 118 -6.68 0.96 11.08
N SER A 119 -6.29 0.15 12.08
CA SER A 119 -7.06 -0.04 13.32
C SER A 119 -6.95 1.13 14.32
N GLY A 120 -6.26 2.22 13.95
CA GLY A 120 -6.13 3.43 14.77
C GLY A 120 -4.89 3.48 15.67
N MET A 121 -3.93 2.56 15.53
CA MET A 121 -2.69 2.61 16.32
C MET A 121 -1.74 3.70 15.84
N GLU A 122 -1.13 4.39 16.80
CA GLU A 122 -0.08 5.39 16.53
C GLU A 122 1.08 4.79 15.71
N PRO A 123 1.51 5.43 14.59
CA PRO A 123 2.49 4.85 13.68
C PRO A 123 3.81 4.40 14.33
N PRO A 124 4.40 5.13 15.31
CA PRO A 124 5.61 4.65 15.98
C PRO A 124 5.38 3.35 16.76
N GLN A 125 4.22 3.20 17.42
CA GLN A 125 3.87 1.99 18.17
C GLN A 125 3.59 0.82 17.23
N ALA A 126 2.85 1.07 16.15
CA ALA A 126 2.60 0.09 15.10
C ALA A 126 3.91 -0.42 14.49
N TYR A 127 4.88 0.47 14.29
CA TYR A 127 6.20 0.10 13.77
C TYR A 127 6.96 -0.80 14.75
N MET A 128 6.98 -0.48 16.05
CA MET A 128 7.65 -1.34 17.05
C MET A 128 7.00 -2.71 17.19
N ARG A 129 5.67 -2.80 17.04
CA ARG A 129 4.97 -4.10 17.07
C ARG A 129 5.23 -4.93 15.81
N ALA A 130 5.26 -4.27 14.65
CA ALA A 130 5.48 -4.95 13.37
C ALA A 130 6.96 -5.29 13.10
N PHE A 131 7.89 -4.48 13.61
CA PHE A 131 9.33 -4.61 13.41
C PHE A 131 10.02 -4.70 14.77
N PRO A 132 10.82 -5.76 15.05
CA PRO A 132 11.48 -5.95 16.34
C PRO A 132 12.58 -4.90 16.55
N THR A 133 12.21 -3.71 17.02
CA THR A 133 13.14 -2.62 17.38
C THR A 133 12.78 -2.09 18.76
N ASN A 134 13.79 -1.94 19.62
CA ASN A 134 13.61 -1.36 20.96
C ASN A 134 13.88 0.16 20.97
N SER A 135 14.36 0.73 19.86
CA SER A 135 14.65 2.17 19.77
C SER A 135 13.41 2.97 19.38
N LYS A 136 12.97 3.84 20.31
CA LYS A 136 11.82 4.73 20.13
C LYS A 136 12.05 5.77 19.02
N ASP A 137 13.18 6.44 19.05
CA ASP A 137 13.51 7.47 18.04
C ASP A 137 13.63 6.90 16.64
N TYR A 138 14.18 5.68 16.52
CA TYR A 138 14.25 4.97 15.26
C TYR A 138 12.85 4.66 14.72
N ALA A 139 11.95 4.13 15.55
CA ALA A 139 10.58 3.84 15.15
C ALA A 139 9.81 5.10 14.74
N ILE A 140 10.01 6.23 15.41
CA ILE A 140 9.40 7.52 15.02
C ILE A 140 9.86 7.93 13.62
N LYS A 141 11.17 7.93 13.37
CA LYS A 141 11.72 8.32 12.05
C LYS A 141 11.26 7.35 10.95
N ARG A 142 11.29 6.05 11.20
CA ARG A 142 10.95 5.02 10.21
C ARG A 142 9.46 4.93 9.92
N SER A 143 8.60 5.03 10.93
CA SER A 143 7.14 5.05 10.72
C SER A 143 6.71 6.23 9.84
N LYS A 144 7.26 7.44 10.08
CA LYS A 144 7.05 8.61 9.21
C LYS A 144 7.51 8.35 7.77
N LEU A 145 8.66 7.71 7.58
CA LEU A 145 9.16 7.36 6.25
C LEU A 145 8.24 6.35 5.56
N PHE A 146 7.75 5.34 6.28
CA PHE A 146 6.83 4.33 5.78
C PHE A 146 5.52 4.96 5.29
N LEU A 147 4.92 5.84 6.09
CA LEU A 147 3.69 6.55 5.72
C LEU A 147 3.83 7.43 4.48
N ARG A 148 5.04 7.82 4.07
CA ARG A 148 5.27 8.56 2.82
C ARG A 148 5.32 7.67 1.59
N GLN A 149 5.56 6.37 1.74
CA GLN A 149 5.70 5.46 0.61
C GLN A 149 4.33 5.09 0.03
N LYS A 150 4.15 5.29 -1.28
CA LYS A 150 2.89 4.99 -1.99
C LYS A 150 2.41 3.56 -1.74
N ARG A 151 3.32 2.58 -1.72
CA ARG A 151 3.02 1.17 -1.46
C ARG A 151 2.39 0.93 -0.08
N ILE A 152 2.90 1.60 0.97
CA ILE A 152 2.40 1.46 2.34
C ILE A 152 1.06 2.19 2.50
N ARG A 153 0.90 3.38 1.91
CA ARG A 153 -0.40 4.07 1.88
C ARG A 153 -1.49 3.22 1.22
N THR A 154 -1.15 2.58 0.10
CA THR A 154 -2.08 1.69 -0.62
C THR A 154 -2.49 0.51 0.26
N LEU A 155 -1.55 -0.08 1.01
CA LEU A 155 -1.86 -1.12 1.99
C LEU A 155 -2.80 -0.63 3.09
N ILE A 156 -2.48 0.50 3.72
CA ILE A 156 -3.29 1.05 4.81
C ILE A 156 -4.71 1.31 4.32
N ASN A 157 -4.87 1.92 3.14
CA ASN A 157 -6.19 2.17 2.56
C ASN A 157 -6.96 0.87 2.32
N LYS A 158 -6.30 -0.20 1.85
CA LYS A 158 -6.94 -1.50 1.65
C LYS A 158 -7.39 -2.13 2.98
N GLU A 159 -6.58 -2.04 4.02
CA GLU A 159 -6.96 -2.54 5.35
C GLU A 159 -8.13 -1.72 5.93
N ILE A 160 -8.16 -0.40 5.71
CA ILE A 160 -9.32 0.45 6.08
C ILE A 160 -10.56 0.02 5.30
N GLU A 161 -10.46 -0.21 3.99
CA GLU A 161 -11.58 -0.69 3.17
C GLU A 161 -12.15 -2.01 3.73
N LEU A 162 -11.29 -2.97 4.10
CA LEU A 162 -11.74 -4.22 4.72
C LEU A 162 -12.46 -3.98 6.06
N LEU A 163 -11.93 -3.10 6.91
CA LEU A 163 -12.58 -2.76 8.18
C LEU A 163 -13.94 -2.07 7.96
N LEU A 164 -14.05 -1.22 6.94
CA LEU A 164 -15.31 -0.57 6.57
C LEU A 164 -16.33 -1.58 6.06
N ASP A 165 -15.91 -2.52 5.20
CA ASP A 165 -16.76 -3.60 4.69
C ASP A 165 -17.25 -4.50 5.83
N ASP A 166 -16.39 -4.85 6.80
CA ASP A 166 -16.75 -5.67 7.97
C ASP A 166 -17.85 -5.02 8.84
N ILE A 167 -17.90 -3.68 8.90
CA ILE A 167 -18.95 -2.93 9.61
C ILE A 167 -20.11 -2.53 8.69
N GLY A 168 -20.15 -3.05 7.46
CA GLY A 168 -21.23 -2.81 6.49
C GLY A 168 -21.16 -1.48 5.74
N ILE A 169 -20.11 -0.68 5.93
CA ILE A 169 -19.87 0.58 5.21
C ILE A 169 -19.17 0.27 3.89
N THR A 170 -19.89 -0.39 2.99
CA THR A 170 -19.37 -0.71 1.66
C THR A 170 -19.41 0.51 0.75
N LYS A 171 -18.70 0.45 -0.38
CA LYS A 171 -18.78 1.46 -1.45
C LYS A 171 -20.21 1.65 -1.95
N VAL A 172 -20.99 0.56 -2.04
CA VAL A 172 -22.41 0.60 -2.44
C VAL A 172 -23.24 1.32 -1.40
N TYR A 173 -23.09 0.98 -0.13
CA TYR A 173 -23.77 1.65 0.98
C TYR A 173 -23.54 3.18 0.96
N LEU A 174 -22.29 3.60 0.75
CA LEU A 174 -21.94 5.03 0.66
C LEU A 174 -22.62 5.73 -0.52
N LEU A 175 -22.72 5.08 -1.68
CA LEU A 175 -23.42 5.60 -2.86
C LEU A 175 -24.93 5.67 -2.64
N GLU A 176 -25.53 4.66 -2.01
CA GLU A 176 -26.94 4.64 -1.66
C GLU A 176 -27.30 5.71 -0.62
N ALA A 177 -26.44 5.93 0.37
CA ALA A 177 -26.58 7.00 1.34
C ALA A 177 -26.53 8.38 0.66
N ALA A 178 -25.59 8.59 -0.27
CA ALA A 178 -25.52 9.82 -1.06
C ALA A 178 -26.78 10.02 -1.91
N LYS A 179 -27.27 8.98 -2.59
CA LYS A 179 -28.54 9.01 -3.34
C LYS A 179 -29.72 9.37 -2.45
N THR A 180 -29.80 8.76 -1.26
CA THR A 180 -30.88 9.04 -0.29
C THR A 180 -30.89 10.51 0.13
N ILE A 181 -29.73 11.14 0.30
CA ILE A 181 -29.63 12.58 0.61
C ILE A 181 -30.18 13.43 -0.54
N VAL A 182 -29.87 13.04 -1.80
CA VAL A 182 -30.34 13.73 -3.01
C VAL A 182 -31.86 13.60 -3.16
N ASP A 183 -32.40 12.40 -2.98
CA ASP A 183 -33.81 12.09 -3.18
C ASP A 183 -34.71 12.60 -2.03
N LYS A 184 -34.13 12.92 -0.87
CA LYS A 184 -34.88 13.39 0.30
C LYS A 184 -35.46 14.78 0.05
N THR A 185 -36.79 14.90 0.06
CA THR A 185 -37.49 16.17 -0.18
C THR A 185 -37.14 17.26 0.84
N GLY A 186 -36.89 16.90 2.10
CA GLY A 186 -36.58 17.83 3.19
C GLY A 186 -35.10 18.13 3.45
N SER A 187 -34.15 17.63 2.65
CA SER A 187 -32.73 18.02 2.78
C SER A 187 -32.49 19.40 2.16
N ARG A 188 -31.53 20.15 2.72
CA ARG A 188 -31.14 21.46 2.17
C ARG A 188 -30.54 21.27 0.78
N ASP A 189 -30.83 22.19 -0.13
CA ASP A 189 -30.31 22.13 -1.49
C ASP A 189 -28.77 22.13 -1.53
N SER A 190 -28.12 22.80 -0.57
CA SER A 190 -26.67 22.76 -0.41
C SER A 190 -26.11 21.35 -0.13
N ASP A 191 -26.82 20.54 0.66
CA ASP A 191 -26.40 19.17 0.98
C ASP A 191 -26.64 18.23 -0.22
N LYS A 192 -27.75 18.43 -0.95
CA LYS A 192 -28.04 17.71 -2.20
C LYS A 192 -26.97 18.00 -3.26
N LEU A 193 -26.63 19.28 -3.46
CA LEU A 193 -25.61 19.69 -4.42
C LEU A 193 -24.23 19.08 -4.10
N ARG A 194 -23.84 19.04 -2.82
CA ARG A 194 -22.58 18.39 -2.40
C ARG A 194 -22.59 16.88 -2.67
N ALA A 195 -23.71 16.21 -2.41
CA ALA A 195 -23.85 14.78 -2.71
C ALA A 195 -23.77 14.53 -4.23
N ILE A 196 -24.46 15.32 -5.04
CA ILE A 196 -24.40 15.26 -6.51
C ILE A 196 -22.97 15.51 -7.02
N GLU A 197 -22.29 16.55 -6.53
CA GLU A 197 -20.90 16.85 -6.90
C GLU A 197 -19.98 15.64 -6.63
N THR A 198 -20.15 15.01 -5.47
CA THR A 198 -19.36 13.84 -5.07
C THR A 198 -19.62 12.66 -6.02
N LEU A 199 -20.88 12.39 -6.36
CA LEU A 199 -21.25 11.34 -7.31
C LEU A 199 -20.71 11.63 -8.72
N MET A 200 -20.74 12.87 -9.18
CA MET A 200 -20.18 13.29 -10.47
C MET A 200 -18.66 13.08 -10.54
N LYS A 201 -17.92 13.38 -9.46
CA LYS A 201 -16.48 13.09 -9.36
C LYS A 201 -16.20 11.60 -9.48
N ILE A 202 -16.99 10.77 -8.78
CA ILE A 202 -16.86 9.31 -8.81
C ILE A 202 -17.16 8.77 -10.21
N ALA A 203 -18.18 9.30 -10.89
CA ALA A 203 -18.56 8.90 -12.24
C ALA A 203 -17.58 9.39 -13.32
N GLY A 204 -16.53 10.14 -12.95
CA GLY A 204 -15.57 10.70 -13.90
C GLY A 204 -16.14 11.83 -14.76
N LEU A 205 -17.31 12.35 -14.41
CA LEU A 205 -17.94 13.48 -15.10
C LEU A 205 -17.22 14.80 -14.77
N LEU A 206 -16.51 14.86 -13.64
CA LEU A 206 -15.75 16.03 -13.21
C LEU A 206 -14.25 15.82 -13.41
N SER A 207 -13.59 16.68 -14.19
CA SER A 207 -12.13 16.72 -14.26
C SER A 207 -11.58 17.38 -12.98
N THR A 208 -10.86 16.62 -12.15
CA THR A 208 -10.27 17.15 -10.90
C THR A 208 -9.05 18.03 -11.11
N GLU A 209 -8.63 18.23 -12.36
CA GLU A 209 -7.37 18.92 -12.70
C GLU A 209 -7.52 20.45 -12.83
N LYS A 210 -8.74 20.99 -13.04
CA LYS A 210 -8.96 22.45 -13.15
C LYS A 210 -10.30 22.89 -12.55
N LYS A 211 -10.24 23.74 -11.52
CA LYS A 211 -11.42 24.33 -10.85
C LYS A 211 -12.38 25.07 -11.80
N THR A 212 -11.87 25.61 -12.91
CA THR A 212 -12.66 26.36 -13.90
C THR A 212 -13.65 25.49 -14.68
N ASP A 213 -13.26 24.25 -14.98
CA ASP A 213 -14.05 23.34 -15.82
C ASP A 213 -15.25 22.80 -15.04
N THR A 214 -15.04 22.58 -13.73
CA THR A 214 -16.09 22.27 -12.75
C THR A 214 -17.23 23.29 -12.77
N ILE A 215 -16.89 24.58 -12.65
CA ILE A 215 -17.88 25.66 -12.52
C ILE A 215 -18.69 25.79 -13.82
N ALA A 216 -18.02 25.75 -14.97
CA ALA A 216 -18.70 25.81 -16.27
C ALA A 216 -19.67 24.63 -16.48
N MET A 217 -19.27 23.42 -16.11
CA MET A 217 -20.12 22.24 -16.25
C MET A 217 -21.30 22.24 -15.26
N PHE A 218 -21.11 22.78 -14.05
CA PHE A 218 -22.22 23.00 -13.11
C PHE A 218 -23.27 23.95 -13.69
N GLN A 219 -22.86 25.01 -14.38
CA GLN A 219 -23.79 25.94 -15.04
C GLN A 219 -24.64 25.25 -16.12
N GLU A 220 -24.04 24.35 -16.90
CA GLU A 220 -24.75 23.61 -17.95
C GLU A 220 -25.75 22.60 -17.38
N PHE A 221 -25.43 21.95 -16.26
CA PHE A 221 -26.28 20.87 -15.70
C PHE A 221 -27.37 21.36 -14.75
N THR A 222 -27.14 22.48 -14.06
CA THR A 222 -28.04 22.97 -13.00
C THR A 222 -28.76 24.26 -13.36
N GLY A 223 -28.36 24.93 -14.46
CA GLY A 223 -28.96 26.19 -14.91
C GLY A 223 -28.65 27.41 -14.02
N PHE A 224 -27.75 27.30 -13.03
CA PHE A 224 -27.42 28.42 -12.14
C PHE A 224 -26.55 29.49 -12.84
N SER A 225 -26.89 30.76 -12.64
CA SER A 225 -26.11 31.89 -13.15
C SER A 225 -24.77 32.06 -12.41
N LYS A 226 -23.79 32.75 -13.02
CA LYS A 226 -22.48 33.02 -12.38
C LYS A 226 -22.62 33.74 -11.04
N GLU A 227 -23.67 34.53 -10.86
CA GLU A 227 -23.94 35.30 -9.65
C GLU A 227 -24.48 34.40 -8.53
N GLN A 228 -25.38 33.46 -8.86
CA GLN A 228 -25.92 32.47 -7.91
C GLN A 228 -24.82 31.54 -7.37
N LEU A 229 -23.88 31.13 -8.24
CA LEU A 229 -22.75 30.30 -7.85
C LEU A 229 -21.73 31.04 -6.97
N LYS A 230 -21.49 32.34 -7.24
CA LYS A 230 -20.66 33.18 -6.37
C LYS A 230 -21.29 33.37 -4.99
N GLY A 231 -22.62 33.54 -4.90
CA GLY A 231 -23.34 33.62 -3.63
C GLY A 231 -23.15 32.37 -2.74
N LEU A 232 -23.11 31.19 -3.36
CA LEU A 232 -22.84 29.91 -2.68
C LEU A 232 -21.38 29.79 -2.18
N GLU A 233 -20.41 30.32 -2.93
CA GLU A 233 -19.00 30.35 -2.50
C GLU A 233 -18.73 31.37 -1.38
N THR A 234 -19.49 32.48 -1.36
CA THR A 234 -19.27 33.57 -0.39
C THR A 234 -20.22 33.54 0.82
N GLY A 235 -21.17 32.60 0.86
CA GLY A 235 -22.05 32.37 2.02
C GLY A 235 -23.05 33.49 2.32
N MET A 236 -23.34 34.38 1.37
CA MET A 236 -24.34 35.44 1.52
C MET A 236 -25.53 35.17 0.60
N ILE A 237 -26.69 34.85 1.19
CA ILE A 237 -27.98 34.85 0.51
C ILE A 237 -28.65 36.18 0.87
N GLU A 238 -28.72 37.14 -0.06
CA GLU A 238 -29.71 38.21 0.02
C GLU A 238 -30.96 37.79 -0.76
N ALA A 239 -32.13 37.95 -0.14
CA ALA A 239 -33.43 37.61 -0.71
C ALA A 239 -33.81 38.54 -1.87
N PRO A 240 -34.65 38.10 -2.84
CA PRO A 240 -35.07 38.94 -3.95
C PRO A 240 -35.98 40.07 -3.43
N LYS A 241 -35.68 41.32 -3.82
CA LYS A 241 -36.63 42.42 -3.68
C LYS A 241 -37.63 42.33 -4.83
N ASP A 242 -38.86 41.97 -4.50
CA ASP A 242 -39.99 42.03 -5.42
C ASP A 242 -40.18 43.43 -6.00
N GLY A 243 -40.53 43.45 -7.28
CA GLY A 243 -40.63 44.66 -8.08
C GLY A 243 -41.94 45.44 -7.93
N ASN A 244 -41.83 46.69 -8.35
CA ASN A 244 -42.84 47.48 -9.04
C ASN A 244 -44.04 48.01 -8.21
N SER A 245 -43.86 49.19 -7.63
CA SER A 245 -44.93 50.19 -7.53
C SER A 245 -44.55 51.42 -8.36
N LYS A 246 -45.07 51.48 -9.59
CA LYS A 246 -45.26 52.76 -10.30
C LYS A 246 -46.77 53.00 -10.45
N SER A 247 -47.10 54.23 -10.11
CA SER A 247 -48.35 54.99 -10.12
C SER A 247 -49.46 54.53 -11.05
#